data_AF-A0A8T2TT28-F1
#
_entry.id   AF-A0A8T2TT28-F1
#
_cell.length_a   1.000
_cell.length_b   1.000
_cell.length_c   1.000
_cell.angle_alpha   90.00
_cell.angle_beta   90.00
_cell.angle_gamma   90.00
#
_symmetry.space_group_name_H-M   'P 1'
#
loop_
_entity.id
_entity.type
_entity.pdbx_description
1 polymer ?
#
loop_
_entity_poly.entity_id
_entity_poly.type
_entity_poly.pdbx_seq_one_letter_code
_entity_poly.pdbx_strand_id
1 'polypeptide(L)'
;MANMLKKMFQPVISWAAKKYQADMARRLSAYGLRYDDLYDELQDLDVKEALSRLPQSVVDARNQRLKRAMDLSMKHSHLPKELQEKQTPLEPYLQDMLALVKAERKERESLGSEMPYNRQLP
;
A
#
# COMPACT_ATOMS: atom_id res chain seq x y z
N MET A 1 18.05 27.52 2.54
CA MET A 1 17.88 27.50 1.07
C MET A 1 16.91 26.42 0.55
N ALA A 2 16.94 25.17 1.04
CA ALA A 2 16.10 24.08 0.53
C ALA A 2 14.56 24.36 0.54
N ASN A 3 14.04 25.02 1.58
CA ASN A 3 12.61 25.36 1.66
C ASN A 3 12.16 26.42 0.63
N MET A 4 13.06 27.29 0.16
CA MET A 4 12.71 28.34 -0.80
C MET A 4 12.65 27.78 -2.23
N LEU A 5 13.61 26.93 -2.59
CA LEU A 5 13.57 26.14 -3.84
C LEU A 5 12.32 25.25 -3.89
N LYS A 6 12.01 24.53 -2.81
CA LYS A 6 10.78 23.72 -2.72
C LYS A 6 9.53 24.57 -2.99
N LYS A 7 9.42 25.77 -2.41
CA LYS A 7 8.30 26.71 -2.62
C LYS A 7 8.15 27.16 -4.07
N MET A 8 9.25 27.42 -4.78
CA MET A 8 9.19 27.83 -6.19
C MET A 8 8.70 26.70 -7.12
N PHE A 9 9.06 25.44 -6.84
CA PHE A 9 8.64 24.29 -7.64
C PHE A 9 7.34 23.61 -7.15
N GLN A 10 6.81 24.00 -5.98
CA GLN A 10 5.54 23.46 -5.45
C GLN A 10 4.38 23.44 -6.44
N PRO A 11 4.07 24.50 -7.21
CA PRO A 11 2.92 24.48 -8.12
C PRO A 11 3.05 23.38 -9.19
N VAL A 12 4.23 23.26 -9.80
CA VAL A 12 4.51 22.23 -10.81
C VAL A 12 4.47 20.82 -10.20
N ILE A 13 5.12 20.65 -9.04
CA ILE A 13 5.14 19.36 -8.33
C ILE A 13 3.71 18.95 -7.92
N SER A 14 2.91 19.87 -7.38
CA SER A 14 1.53 19.58 -6.96
C SER A 14 0.61 19.24 -8.14
N TRP A 15 0.77 19.90 -9.28
CA TRP A 15 0.06 19.55 -10.52
C TRP A 15 0.44 18.15 -10.99
N ALA A 16 1.73 17.85 -11.05
CA ALA A 16 2.24 16.55 -11.48
C ALA A 16 1.77 15.44 -10.52
N ALA A 17 1.82 15.69 -9.21
CA ALA A 17 1.37 14.75 -8.18
C ALA A 17 -0.13 14.44 -8.30
N LYS A 18 -0.98 15.45 -8.53
CA LYS A 18 -2.42 15.24 -8.77
C LYS A 18 -2.69 14.40 -10.01
N LYS A 19 -1.97 14.66 -11.11
CA LYS A 19 -2.09 13.87 -12.34
C LYS A 19 -1.64 12.42 -12.13
N TYR A 20 -0.52 12.23 -11.44
CA TYR A 20 -0.02 10.91 -11.08
C TYR A 20 -1.00 10.14 -10.19
N GLN A 21 -1.51 10.78 -9.13
CA GLN A 21 -2.48 10.16 -8.22
C GLN A 21 -3.76 9.75 -8.95
N ALA A 22 -4.25 10.58 -9.87
CA ALA A 22 -5.43 10.25 -10.69
C ALA A 22 -5.17 9.05 -11.63
N ASP A 23 -4.00 8.99 -12.28
CA ASP A 23 -3.64 7.85 -13.13
C ASP A 23 -3.47 6.55 -12.31
N MET A 24 -2.87 6.65 -11.13
CA MET A 24 -2.73 5.52 -10.20
C MET A 24 -4.11 5.01 -9.76
N ALA A 25 -5.00 5.90 -9.31
CA ALA A 25 -6.35 5.55 -8.89
C ALA A 25 -7.14 4.87 -10.02
N ARG A 26 -7.02 5.38 -11.26
CA ARG A 26 -7.62 4.79 -12.45
C ARG A 26 -7.11 3.37 -12.71
N ARG A 27 -5.79 3.15 -12.67
CA ARG A 27 -5.18 1.83 -12.89
C ARG A 27 -5.59 0.82 -11.82
N LEU A 28 -5.57 1.23 -10.56
CA LEU A 28 -6.00 0.39 -9.44
C LEU A 28 -7.48 0.01 -9.54
N SER A 29 -8.34 0.97 -9.90
CA SER A 29 -9.77 0.72 -10.06
C SER A 29 -10.06 -0.27 -11.19
N ALA A 30 -9.28 -0.22 -12.28
CA ALA A 30 -9.43 -1.17 -13.40
C ALA A 30 -9.21 -2.64 -13.00
N TYR A 31 -8.38 -2.90 -11.98
CA TYR A 31 -8.15 -4.23 -11.42
C TYR A 31 -8.88 -4.48 -10.09
N GLY A 32 -9.59 -3.48 -9.56
CA GLY A 32 -10.29 -3.56 -8.29
C GLY A 32 -9.36 -3.75 -7.09
N LEU A 33 -8.19 -3.10 -7.12
CA LEU A 33 -7.19 -3.11 -6.06
C LEU A 33 -7.22 -1.82 -5.25
N ARG A 34 -6.78 -1.89 -4.00
CA ARG A 34 -6.39 -0.73 -3.18
C ARG A 34 -4.87 -0.56 -3.21
N TYR A 35 -4.39 0.65 -2.96
CA TYR A 35 -2.95 0.95 -2.96
C TYR A 35 -2.18 0.10 -1.93
N ASP A 36 -2.77 -0.09 -0.74
CA ASP A 36 -2.21 -0.91 0.33
C ASP A 36 -2.10 -2.41 -0.05
N ASP A 37 -2.86 -2.88 -1.04
CA ASP A 37 -2.76 -4.26 -1.54
C ASP A 37 -1.43 -4.50 -2.29
N LEU A 38 -0.75 -3.44 -2.75
CA LEU A 38 0.52 -3.54 -3.47
C LEU A 38 1.73 -3.82 -2.56
N TYR A 39 1.56 -3.74 -1.24
CA TYR A 39 2.63 -3.98 -0.28
C TYR A 39 2.87 -5.48 -0.12
N ASP A 40 4.05 -5.95 -0.52
CA ASP A 40 4.42 -7.37 -0.45
C ASP A 40 4.98 -7.75 0.93
N GLU A 41 4.33 -8.72 1.57
CA GLU A 41 4.70 -9.28 2.89
C GLU A 41 6.01 -10.06 2.86
N LEU A 42 6.44 -10.55 1.70
CA LEU A 42 7.71 -11.25 1.55
C LEU A 42 8.87 -10.27 1.36
N GLN A 43 8.60 -9.06 0.87
CA GLN A 43 9.61 -8.02 0.67
C GLN A 43 9.90 -7.24 1.95
N ASP A 44 8.85 -6.75 2.63
CA ASP A 44 8.93 -6.01 3.89
C ASP A 44 8.27 -6.84 5.02
N LEU A 45 9.08 -7.31 5.98
CA LEU A 45 8.58 -8.09 7.10
C LEU A 45 7.70 -7.27 8.06
N ASP A 46 7.86 -5.94 8.09
CA ASP A 46 6.99 -5.06 8.86
C ASP A 46 5.56 -5.10 8.30
N VAL A 47 5.40 -5.31 6.98
CA VAL A 47 4.08 -5.51 6.33
C VAL A 47 3.45 -6.83 6.75
N LYS A 48 4.25 -7.90 6.82
CA LYS A 48 3.78 -9.21 7.27
C LYS A 48 3.26 -9.15 8.71
N GLU A 49 4.01 -8.48 9.60
CA GLU A 49 3.60 -8.27 10.99
C GLU A 49 2.38 -7.34 11.10
N ALA A 50 2.30 -6.29 10.27
CA ALA A 50 1.12 -5.42 10.27
C ALA A 50 -0.14 -6.19 9.81
N LEU A 51 -0.02 -7.06 8.80
CA LEU A 51 -1.13 -7.89 8.32
C LEU A 51 -1.57 -8.93 9.35
N SER A 52 -0.65 -9.52 10.10
CA SER A 52 -0.97 -10.50 11.15
C SER A 52 -1.78 -9.91 12.30
N ARG A 53 -1.63 -8.60 12.56
CA ARG A 53 -2.34 -7.86 13.62
C ARG A 53 -3.70 -7.32 13.18
N LEU A 54 -3.98 -7.25 11.88
CA LEU A 54 -5.25 -6.74 11.36
C LEU A 54 -6.38 -7.75 11.59
N PRO A 55 -7.65 -7.30 11.66
CA PRO A 55 -8.80 -8.20 11.72
C PRO A 55 -8.84 -9.13 10.50
N GLN A 56 -9.15 -10.41 10.74
CA GLN A 56 -9.16 -11.43 9.68
C GLN A 56 -10.05 -11.04 8.49
N SER A 57 -11.20 -10.40 8.74
CA SER A 57 -12.11 -9.94 7.67
C SER A 57 -11.46 -8.96 6.70
N VAL A 58 -10.54 -8.12 7.17
CA VAL A 58 -9.79 -7.15 6.34
C VAL A 58 -8.77 -7.88 5.48
N VAL A 59 -8.05 -8.85 6.06
CA VAL A 59 -7.06 -9.68 5.38
C VAL A 59 -7.74 -10.55 4.30
N ASP A 60 -8.89 -11.15 4.61
CA ASP A 60 -9.66 -11.93 3.65
C ASP A 60 -10.15 -11.06 2.49
N ALA A 61 -10.64 -9.85 2.76
CA ALA A 61 -11.05 -8.91 1.72
C ALA A 61 -9.86 -8.48 0.84
N ARG A 62 -8.68 -8.26 1.41
CA ARG A 62 -7.42 -8.04 0.66
C ARG A 62 -7.11 -9.23 -0.26
N ASN A 63 -7.14 -10.45 0.28
CA ASN A 63 -6.84 -11.66 -0.48
C ASN A 63 -7.83 -11.90 -1.62
N GLN A 64 -9.11 -11.59 -1.43
CA GLN A 64 -10.12 -11.63 -2.49
C GLN A 64 -9.83 -10.62 -3.61
N ARG A 65 -9.44 -9.38 -3.27
CA ARG A 65 -9.06 -8.36 -4.27
C ARG A 65 -7.83 -8.80 -5.06
N LEU A 66 -6.79 -9.30 -4.38
CA LEU A 66 -5.57 -9.80 -5.03
C LEU A 66 -5.87 -10.96 -5.99
N LYS A 67 -6.65 -11.96 -5.55
CA LYS A 67 -7.08 -13.09 -6.41
C LYS A 67 -7.83 -12.62 -7.65
N ARG A 68 -8.79 -11.68 -7.47
CA ARG A 68 -9.55 -11.10 -8.58
C ARG A 68 -8.64 -10.35 -9.56
N ALA A 69 -7.69 -9.56 -9.05
CA ALA A 69 -6.77 -8.83 -9.90
C ALA A 69 -5.86 -9.76 -10.70
N MET A 70 -5.37 -10.85 -10.09
CA MET A 70 -4.59 -11.88 -10.78
C MET A 70 -5.39 -12.57 -11.88
N ASP A 71 -6.66 -12.93 -11.61
CA ASP A 71 -7.55 -13.52 -12.61
C ASP A 71 -7.81 -12.58 -13.80
N LEU A 72 -8.11 -11.31 -13.53
CA LEU A 72 -8.28 -10.28 -14.55
C LEU A 72 -7.01 -10.07 -15.39
N SER A 73 -5.86 -10.03 -14.73
CA SER A 73 -4.55 -9.91 -15.38
C SER A 73 -4.26 -11.09 -16.30
N MET A 74 -4.49 -12.32 -15.83
CA MET A 74 -4.32 -13.54 -16.63
C MET A 74 -5.23 -13.54 -17.86
N LYS A 75 -6.46 -13.02 -17.73
CA LYS A 75 -7.44 -12.91 -18.82
C LYS A 75 -7.21 -11.71 -19.74
N HIS A 76 -6.20 -10.87 -19.47
CA HIS A 76 -6.00 -9.58 -20.15
C HIS A 76 -7.28 -8.74 -20.21
N SER A 77 -8.04 -8.71 -19.12
CA SER A 77 -9.32 -8.03 -19.01
C SER A 77 -9.36 -7.10 -17.80
N HIS A 78 -10.36 -6.23 -17.75
CA HIS A 78 -10.55 -5.29 -16.64
C HIS A 78 -11.92 -5.45 -16.02
N LEU A 79 -12.06 -4.92 -14.80
CA LEU A 79 -13.33 -4.89 -14.10
C LEU A 79 -14.36 -4.08 -14.92
N PRO A 80 -15.64 -4.46 -14.97
CA PRO A 80 -16.69 -3.66 -15.61
C PRO A 80 -16.74 -2.23 -15.04
N LYS A 81 -17.07 -1.23 -15.89
CA LYS A 81 -17.06 0.20 -15.52
C LYS A 81 -17.89 0.50 -14.27
N GLU A 82 -19.08 -0.10 -14.16
CA GLU A 82 -19.97 0.05 -12.99
C GLU A 82 -19.33 -0.41 -11.66
N LEU A 83 -18.45 -1.42 -11.73
CA LEU A 83 -17.71 -1.90 -10.57
C LEU A 83 -16.45 -1.08 -10.32
N GLN A 84 -15.83 -0.51 -11.36
CA GLN A 84 -14.69 0.42 -11.22
C GLN A 84 -15.10 1.68 -10.46
N GLU A 85 -16.28 2.24 -10.77
CA GLU A 85 -16.81 3.44 -10.10
C GLU A 85 -17.05 3.25 -8.60
N LYS A 86 -17.29 2.00 -8.17
CA LYS A 86 -17.48 1.63 -6.76
C LYS A 86 -16.16 1.35 -6.03
N GLN A 87 -15.01 1.37 -6.71
CA GLN A 87 -13.73 1.08 -6.07
C GLN A 87 -13.25 2.29 -5.25
N THR A 88 -12.58 1.98 -4.13
CA THR A 88 -11.94 2.97 -3.26
C THR A 88 -10.42 2.76 -3.23
N PRO A 89 -9.70 3.00 -4.35
CA PRO A 89 -8.30 2.58 -4.51
C PRO A 89 -7.32 3.25 -3.54
N LEU A 90 -7.64 4.44 -3.03
CA LEU A 90 -6.77 5.24 -2.15
C LEU A 90 -7.19 5.21 -0.69
N GLU A 91 -8.17 4.38 -0.33
CA GLU A 91 -8.62 4.23 1.06
C GLU A 91 -7.65 3.30 1.81
N PRO A 92 -6.88 3.82 2.79
CA PRO A 92 -5.90 3.02 3.51
C PRO A 92 -6.59 2.07 4.51
N TYR A 93 -5.99 0.90 4.70
CA TYR A 93 -6.36 -0.05 5.76
C TYR A 93 -5.15 -0.63 6.49
N LEU A 94 -3.95 -0.48 5.92
CA LEU A 94 -2.69 -1.06 6.43
C LEU A 94 -1.78 0.01 7.04
N GLN A 95 -1.83 1.26 6.56
CA GLN A 95 -0.86 2.30 6.87
C GLN A 95 -0.70 2.59 8.37
N ASP A 96 -1.81 2.65 9.12
CA ASP A 96 -1.77 2.95 10.55
C ASP A 96 -1.10 1.83 11.35
N MET A 97 -1.45 0.58 11.05
CA MET A 97 -0.84 -0.59 11.69
C MET A 97 0.64 -0.71 11.31
N LEU A 98 0.98 -0.44 10.05
CA LEU A 98 2.36 -0.44 9.58
C LEU A 98 3.20 0.64 10.25
N ALA A 99 2.64 1.84 10.47
CA ALA A 99 3.30 2.92 11.19
C ALA A 99 3.57 2.54 12.65
N LEU A 100 2.62 1.87 13.31
CA LEU A 100 2.78 1.36 14.67
C LEU A 100 3.90 0.32 14.74
N VAL A 101 3.89 -0.69 13.87
CA VAL A 101 4.92 -1.73 13.83
C VAL A 101 6.31 -1.12 13.59
N LYS A 102 6.43 -0.17 12.68
CA LYS A 102 7.69 0.55 12.41
C LYS A 102 8.18 1.37 13.60
N ALA A 103 7.27 2.00 14.34
CA ALA A 103 7.61 2.74 15.55
C ALA A 103 8.13 1.82 16.65
N GLU A 104 7.43 0.70 16.92
CA GLU A 104 7.87 -0.31 17.89
C GLU A 104 9.23 -0.91 17.53
N ARG A 105 9.45 -1.20 16.24
CA ARG A 105 10.74 -1.68 15.74
C ARG A 105 11.86 -0.69 16.05
N LYS A 106 11.64 0.59 15.73
CA LYS A 106 12.63 1.65 15.96
C LYS A 106 12.94 1.83 17.45
N GLU A 107 11.92 1.72 18.31
CA GLU A 107 12.10 1.74 19.76
C GLU A 107 12.97 0.56 20.23
N ARG A 108 12.64 -0.67 19.82
CA ARG A 108 13.43 -1.87 20.16
C ARG A 108 14.88 -1.76 19.71
N GLU A 109 15.10 -1.28 18.48
CA GLU A 109 16.43 -1.02 17.93
C GLU A 109 17.20 0.01 18.78
N SER A 110 16.54 1.08 19.22
CA SER A 110 17.17 2.09 20.09
C SER A 110 17.52 1.58 21.49
N LEU A 111 16.80 0.57 21.98
CA LEU A 111 17.05 -0.10 23.25
C LEU A 111 18.09 -1.23 23.13
N GLY A 112 18.57 -1.55 21.92
CA GLY A 112 19.48 -2.67 21.66
C GLY A 112 18.83 -4.05 21.81
N SER A 113 17.49 -4.12 21.75
CA SER A 113 16.75 -5.38 21.79
C SER A 113 16.77 -6.07 20.44
N GLU A 114 16.70 -7.40 20.45
CA GLU A 114 16.52 -8.19 19.23
C GLU A 114 15.14 -7.96 18.60
N MET A 115 15.08 -8.15 17.28
CA MET A 115 13.85 -8.06 16.51
C MET A 115 13.00 -9.33 16.66
N PRO A 116 11.66 -9.21 16.76
CA PRO A 116 10.78 -10.36 16.88
C PRO A 116 10.71 -11.23 15.62
N TYR A 117 11.12 -10.69 14.47
CA TYR A 117 11.21 -11.40 13.19
C TYR A 117 12.48 -10.99 12.46
N ASN A 118 13.10 -11.95 11.76
CA ASN A 118 14.28 -11.72 10.93
C ASN A 118 14.09 -12.36 9.55
N ARG A 119 14.69 -11.75 8.53
CA ARG A 119 14.72 -12.30 7.18
C ARG A 119 15.66 -13.51 7.16
N GLN A 120 15.16 -14.64 6.67
CA GLN A 120 16.01 -15.81 6.42
C GLN A 120 16.95 -15.51 5.24
N LEU A 121 18.21 -15.92 5.37
CA LEU A 121 19.17 -15.82 4.27
C LEU A 121 18.80 -16.90 3.22
N PRO A 122 18.68 -16.53 1.93
CA PRO A 122 18.33 -17.47 0.87
C PRO A 122 19.43 -18.51 0.64
#